data_AF-A0A8H6QC10-F1
#
_entry.id   AF-A0A8H6QC10-F1
#
_cell.length_a   1.000
_cell.length_b   1.000
_cell.length_c   1.000
_cell.angle_alpha   90.00
_cell.angle_beta   90.00
_cell.angle_gamma   90.00
#
_symmetry.space_group_name_H-M   'P 1'
#
loop_
_entity.id
_entity.type
_entity.pdbx_description
1 polymer ?
#
loop_
_entity_poly.entity_id
_entity_poly.type
_entity_poly.pdbx_seq_one_letter_code
_entity_poly.pdbx_strand_id
1 'polypeptide(L)'
;MSHHTLSAFDQDWPLPPLPPSRRESAFSTSTGSSGSASAILGTPSSPFYSTPISPATSPGTRSRVPSLHDDVTRLHLSPAVTISFVRNSKLFKLRYTYIDICKDATGTLRGLELGGGIGQNSPFIHTFHGTKLPVPHLEHPKLRDEPSLRISFLEEQTVQSASTVFTTQLSYTFEDWRDCVQFQELILAAKLVFIAGIAEAKSKGRGEECISQNLRVFRGYNGKQVMLFFANSQRKELKRYVSIPVNCVETVNPGKKAGRPVVLELQPNFDILAQMKSLHIQFLDDQGMSFFSLSLGVQAH
;
A
#
# COMPACT_ATOMS: atom_id res chain seq x y z
N MET A 1 -26.05 -11.18 -13.10
CA MET A 1 -25.63 -11.19 -11.69
C MET A 1 -24.12 -11.31 -11.67
N SER A 2 -23.43 -10.19 -11.53
CA SER A 2 -21.97 -10.11 -11.50
C SER A 2 -21.49 -10.52 -10.11
N HIS A 3 -20.99 -11.74 -9.99
CA HIS A 3 -20.23 -12.14 -8.81
C HIS A 3 -18.92 -11.35 -8.83
N HIS A 4 -18.85 -10.28 -8.04
CA HIS A 4 -17.58 -9.66 -7.70
C HIS A 4 -16.84 -10.64 -6.80
N THR A 5 -15.91 -11.39 -7.38
CA THR A 5 -14.97 -12.23 -6.64
C THR A 5 -14.09 -11.29 -5.82
N LEU A 6 -14.45 -11.09 -4.55
CA LEU A 6 -13.62 -10.39 -3.59
C LEU A 6 -12.28 -11.12 -3.53
N SER A 7 -11.20 -10.42 -3.82
CA SER A 7 -9.84 -10.96 -3.72
C SER A 7 -9.60 -11.32 -2.24
N ALA A 8 -9.13 -12.53 -1.96
CA ALA A 8 -8.72 -13.03 -0.63
C ALA A 8 -7.66 -12.18 0.10
N PHE A 9 -7.26 -11.07 -0.51
CA PHE A 9 -6.38 -10.06 0.06
C PHE A 9 -7.13 -9.08 0.97
N ASP A 10 -8.41 -8.77 0.70
CA ASP A 10 -9.15 -7.76 1.47
C ASP A 10 -9.70 -8.28 2.80
N GLN A 11 -9.97 -9.58 2.93
CA GLN A 11 -10.68 -10.13 4.10
C GLN A 11 -9.73 -10.50 5.26
N ASP A 12 -8.47 -10.81 4.96
CA ASP A 12 -7.49 -11.31 5.93
C ASP A 12 -6.29 -10.38 6.16
N TRP A 13 -6.19 -9.27 5.41
CA TRP A 13 -5.11 -8.32 5.63
C TRP A 13 -5.31 -7.60 6.98
N PRO A 14 -4.27 -7.42 7.81
CA PRO A 14 -4.41 -6.79 9.10
C PRO A 14 -4.48 -5.26 8.95
N LEU A 15 -5.57 -4.78 8.36
CA LEU A 15 -5.87 -3.36 8.36
C LEU A 15 -6.15 -2.89 9.80
N PRO A 16 -5.76 -1.65 10.14
CA PRO A 16 -6.15 -1.06 11.42
C PRO A 16 -7.68 -1.11 11.56
N PRO A 17 -8.21 -1.30 12.79
CA PRO A 17 -9.65 -1.32 13.00
C PRO A 17 -10.26 -0.02 12.49
N LEU A 18 -11.30 -0.13 11.67
CA LEU A 18 -12.10 1.00 11.24
C LEU A 18 -12.53 1.78 12.49
N PRO A 19 -12.30 3.10 12.58
CA PRO A 19 -12.93 3.88 13.64
C PRO A 19 -14.44 3.65 13.55
N PRO A 20 -15.14 3.45 14.68
CA PRO A 20 -16.56 3.14 14.64
C PRO A 20 -17.29 4.25 13.89
N SER A 21 -17.87 3.92 12.74
CA SER A 21 -18.80 4.77 12.02
C SER A 21 -20.10 4.84 12.82
N ARG A 22 -20.08 5.55 13.95
CA ARG A 22 -21.27 5.87 14.73
C ARG A 22 -21.13 7.26 15.31
N ARG A 23 -21.68 8.23 14.58
CA ARG A 23 -22.55 9.19 15.25
C ARG A 23 -23.83 9.34 14.46
N GLU A 24 -24.84 8.67 14.98
CA GLU A 24 -26.25 8.99 14.80
C GLU A 24 -26.42 10.50 14.81
N SER A 25 -27.09 11.02 13.78
CA SER A 25 -27.61 12.38 13.77
C SER A 25 -28.67 12.50 14.86
N ALA A 26 -28.24 12.82 16.09
CA ALA A 26 -29.11 13.41 17.07
C ALA A 26 -29.40 14.84 16.61
N PHE A 27 -30.50 14.99 15.87
CA PHE A 27 -31.18 16.27 15.73
C PHE A 27 -31.39 16.85 17.13
N SER A 28 -30.73 17.96 17.43
CA SER A 28 -31.10 18.82 18.56
C SER A 28 -31.50 20.16 17.96
N THR A 29 -32.79 20.25 17.61
CA THR A 29 -33.53 21.51 17.51
C THR A 29 -33.66 22.08 18.92
N SER A 30 -33.06 23.24 19.17
CA SER A 30 -33.50 24.13 20.24
C SER A 30 -33.84 25.49 19.65
N THR A 31 -35.12 25.66 19.33
CA THR A 31 -35.78 26.95 19.25
C THR A 31 -35.83 27.57 20.65
N GLY A 32 -35.27 28.75 20.82
CA GLY A 32 -35.44 29.58 22.01
C GLY A 32 -35.42 31.03 21.61
N SER A 33 -36.60 31.59 21.36
CA SER A 33 -36.79 33.00 21.03
C SER A 33 -37.00 33.83 22.30
N SER A 34 -36.66 35.12 22.16
CA SER A 34 -37.25 36.29 22.84
C SER A 34 -36.68 36.72 24.20
N GLY A 35 -36.25 37.99 24.24
CA GLY A 35 -35.88 38.70 25.45
C GLY A 35 -35.22 40.06 25.18
N SER A 36 -35.95 40.97 24.53
CA SER A 36 -35.55 42.36 24.26
C SER A 36 -35.35 43.18 25.54
N ALA A 37 -34.34 44.05 25.58
CA ALA A 37 -34.37 45.31 26.32
C ALA A 37 -33.36 46.31 25.72
N SER A 38 -33.84 47.55 25.57
CA SER A 38 -33.30 48.63 24.73
C SER A 38 -32.51 49.67 25.53
N ALA A 39 -31.60 50.41 24.86
CA ALA A 39 -31.26 51.85 25.03
C ALA A 39 -30.06 52.19 24.10
N ILE A 40 -30.21 52.73 22.90
CA ILE A 40 -30.39 54.14 22.46
C ILE A 40 -29.30 55.13 22.94
N LEU A 41 -28.62 55.73 21.95
CA LEU A 41 -28.01 57.09 21.81
C LEU A 41 -26.56 56.98 21.26
N GLY A 42 -26.17 57.52 20.10
CA GLY A 42 -26.84 58.37 19.12
C GLY A 42 -26.06 58.48 17.79
N THR A 43 -26.78 58.84 16.73
CA THR A 43 -26.33 59.34 15.41
C THR A 43 -26.40 60.89 15.42
N PRO A 44 -26.15 61.70 14.34
CA PRO A 44 -26.02 61.37 12.90
C PRO A 44 -25.06 62.22 12.03
N SER A 45 -24.80 61.77 10.78
CA SER A 45 -24.77 62.58 9.53
C SER A 45 -24.28 61.70 8.34
N SER A 46 -25.15 61.06 7.53
CA SER A 46 -25.81 61.52 6.27
C SER A 46 -24.93 61.40 4.98
N PRO A 47 -25.48 61.37 3.74
CA PRO A 47 -26.07 60.18 3.09
C PRO A 47 -25.61 60.01 1.61
N PHE A 48 -25.37 58.81 1.08
CA PHE A 48 -25.49 58.59 -0.39
C PHE A 48 -25.88 57.15 -0.74
N TYR A 49 -26.69 57.06 -1.79
CA TYR A 49 -27.47 55.92 -2.27
C TYR A 49 -26.67 54.84 -3.04
N SER A 50 -27.29 53.65 -3.12
CA SER A 50 -27.36 52.71 -4.28
C SER A 50 -26.45 51.45 -4.37
N THR A 51 -27.15 50.30 -4.22
CA THR A 51 -27.09 49.01 -4.97
C THR A 51 -25.92 48.01 -4.78
N PRO A 52 -26.21 46.68 -4.80
CA PRO A 52 -25.22 45.63 -4.53
C PRO A 52 -24.51 45.15 -5.80
N ILE A 53 -23.17 45.08 -5.72
CA ILE A 53 -22.29 44.56 -6.78
C ILE A 53 -22.07 43.06 -6.59
N SER A 54 -22.42 42.27 -7.61
CA SER A 54 -22.08 40.85 -7.74
C SER A 54 -20.56 40.62 -7.70
N PRO A 55 -20.05 39.54 -7.06
CA PRO A 55 -18.62 39.23 -7.15
C PRO A 55 -18.30 38.57 -8.51
N ALA A 56 -17.30 39.13 -9.17
CA ALA A 56 -16.69 38.64 -10.39
C ALA A 56 -15.97 37.30 -10.18
N THR A 57 -16.10 36.41 -11.17
CA THR A 57 -15.41 35.13 -11.29
C THR A 57 -13.92 35.34 -11.59
N SER A 58 -13.07 35.05 -10.60
CA SER A 58 -11.63 34.83 -10.83
C SER A 58 -11.36 33.32 -10.91
N PRO A 59 -10.61 32.82 -11.92
CA PRO A 59 -10.20 31.42 -11.97
C PRO A 59 -9.07 31.19 -10.96
N GLY A 60 -9.44 30.98 -9.70
CA GLY A 60 -8.53 30.54 -8.66
C GLY A 60 -8.12 29.10 -8.92
N THR A 61 -6.82 28.89 -9.09
CA THR A 61 -6.13 27.62 -8.88
C THR A 61 -6.75 26.90 -7.68
N ARG A 62 -7.48 25.81 -7.93
CA ARG A 62 -7.92 24.88 -6.89
C ARG A 62 -6.66 24.23 -6.31
N SER A 63 -6.03 24.91 -5.36
CA SER A 63 -5.29 24.25 -4.30
C SER A 63 -6.30 23.31 -3.65
N ARG A 64 -6.15 22.00 -3.90
CA ARG A 64 -6.96 20.99 -3.20
C ARG A 64 -6.66 21.16 -1.73
N VAL A 65 -7.61 21.74 -0.99
CA VAL A 65 -7.68 21.58 0.45
C VAL A 65 -7.61 20.08 0.70
N PRO A 66 -6.60 19.55 1.44
CA PRO A 66 -6.59 18.16 1.84
C PRO A 66 -7.95 17.89 2.49
N SER A 67 -8.64 16.83 2.07
CA SER A 67 -9.90 16.53 2.75
C SER A 67 -9.58 16.37 4.23
N LEU A 68 -10.41 16.91 5.12
CA LEU A 68 -10.20 16.92 6.58
C LEU A 68 -10.05 15.50 7.21
N HIS A 69 -10.05 14.46 6.38
CA HIS A 69 -10.08 13.05 6.74
C HIS A 69 -9.01 12.20 6.05
N ASP A 70 -8.10 12.78 5.25
CA ASP A 70 -6.98 12.03 4.67
C ASP A 70 -5.82 11.97 5.67
N ASP A 71 -5.35 10.74 5.97
CA ASP A 71 -4.15 10.51 6.76
C ASP A 71 -2.92 10.55 5.83
N VAL A 72 -2.00 11.46 6.10
CA VAL A 72 -0.81 11.69 5.28
C VAL A 72 0.42 11.40 6.13
N THR A 73 1.13 10.32 5.78
CA THR A 73 2.40 9.99 6.41
C THR A 73 3.55 10.28 5.46
N ARG A 74 4.51 11.12 5.89
CA ARG A 74 5.70 11.44 5.12
C ARG A 74 6.82 10.44 5.37
N LEU A 75 7.28 9.80 4.31
CA LEU A 75 8.52 9.03 4.28
C LEU A 75 9.66 9.94 3.79
N HIS A 76 10.59 10.27 4.69
CA HIS A 76 11.83 10.95 4.32
C HIS A 76 12.83 9.93 3.79
N LEU A 77 13.47 10.26 2.67
CA LEU A 77 14.38 9.37 1.97
C LEU A 77 15.82 9.84 2.13
N SER A 78 16.71 8.92 2.50
CA SER A 78 18.10 9.22 2.75
C SER A 78 18.99 8.06 2.27
N PRO A 79 19.39 8.04 0.98
CA PRO A 79 19.33 9.14 0.00
C PRO A 79 18.06 9.12 -0.88
N ALA A 80 17.95 10.07 -1.81
CA ALA A 80 16.76 10.27 -2.65
C ALA A 80 16.35 9.01 -3.46
N VAL A 81 15.04 8.76 -3.57
CA VAL A 81 14.50 7.69 -4.42
C VAL A 81 14.55 8.12 -5.89
N THR A 82 14.87 7.18 -6.77
CA THR A 82 14.78 7.39 -8.23
C THR A 82 13.52 6.74 -8.78
N ILE A 83 12.64 7.52 -9.39
CA ILE A 83 11.47 7.04 -10.12
C ILE A 83 11.80 6.94 -11.59
N SER A 84 11.44 5.83 -12.21
CA SER A 84 11.57 5.63 -13.65
C SER A 84 10.28 5.16 -14.29
N PHE A 85 10.01 5.66 -15.50
CA PHE A 85 8.86 5.27 -16.32
C PHE A 85 9.14 5.52 -17.79
N VAL A 86 8.40 4.82 -18.66
CA VAL A 86 8.48 5.01 -20.11
C VAL A 86 7.25 5.77 -20.60
N ARG A 87 7.49 6.81 -21.40
CA ARG A 87 6.42 7.55 -22.08
C ARG A 87 6.89 7.93 -23.48
N ASN A 88 6.04 7.69 -24.49
CA ASN A 88 6.38 7.95 -25.90
C ASN A 88 7.72 7.34 -26.31
N SER A 89 7.96 6.08 -25.90
CA SER A 89 9.20 5.34 -26.13
C SER A 89 10.48 5.98 -25.55
N LYS A 90 10.34 6.96 -24.65
CA LYS A 90 11.45 7.58 -23.92
C LYS A 90 11.40 7.18 -22.45
N LEU A 91 12.56 6.82 -21.91
CA LEU A 91 12.74 6.55 -20.49
C LEU A 91 12.96 7.86 -19.75
N PHE A 92 12.14 8.12 -18.74
CA PHE A 92 12.29 9.22 -17.82
C PHE A 92 12.82 8.70 -16.49
N LYS A 93 13.72 9.47 -15.86
CA LYS A 93 14.24 9.21 -14.51
C LYS A 93 14.20 10.50 -13.70
N LEU A 94 13.52 10.47 -12.57
CA LEU A 94 13.31 11.62 -11.68
C LEU A 94 13.74 11.24 -10.27
N ARG A 95 14.33 12.17 -9.53
CA ARG A 95 14.79 11.94 -8.14
C ARG A 95 13.96 12.78 -7.17
N TYR A 96 13.55 12.17 -6.06
CA TYR A 96 12.73 12.80 -5.01
C TYR A 96 13.30 12.47 -3.63
N THR A 97 13.18 13.41 -2.69
CA THR A 97 13.76 13.26 -1.35
C THR A 97 12.72 12.86 -0.29
N TYR A 98 11.43 12.87 -0.65
CA TYR A 98 10.37 12.34 0.21
C TYR A 98 9.20 11.80 -0.61
N ILE A 99 8.41 10.94 0.04
CA ILE A 99 7.13 10.43 -0.47
C ILE A 99 6.09 10.65 0.63
N ASP A 100 5.05 11.41 0.32
CA ASP A 100 3.86 11.52 1.15
C ASP A 100 2.89 10.39 0.76
N ILE A 101 2.56 9.55 1.73
CA ILE A 101 1.69 8.38 1.56
C ILE A 101 0.31 8.78 2.06
N CYS A 102 -0.63 8.94 1.12
CA CYS A 102 -1.96 9.46 1.39
C CYS A 102 -2.98 8.32 1.46
N LYS A 103 -3.59 8.16 2.63
CA LYS A 103 -4.63 7.16 2.91
C LYS A 103 -5.94 7.86 3.24
N ASP A 104 -7.06 7.21 2.91
CA ASP A 104 -8.37 7.66 3.37
C ASP A 104 -8.61 7.27 4.83
N ALA A 105 -9.73 7.73 5.39
CA ALA A 105 -10.13 7.42 6.76
C ALA A 105 -10.34 5.91 7.05
N THR A 106 -10.44 5.07 6.02
CA THR A 106 -10.53 3.61 6.16
C THR A 106 -9.16 2.93 6.19
N GLY A 107 -8.08 3.70 5.97
CA GLY A 107 -6.71 3.21 5.83
C GLY A 107 -6.37 2.73 4.41
N THR A 108 -7.25 2.93 3.44
CA THR A 108 -7.03 2.54 2.04
C THR A 108 -6.12 3.54 1.35
N LEU A 109 -5.13 3.06 0.60
CA LEU A 109 -4.18 3.92 -0.09
C LEU A 109 -4.85 4.66 -1.26
N ARG A 110 -4.87 5.99 -1.20
CA ARG A 110 -5.39 6.84 -2.29
C ARG A 110 -4.32 7.19 -3.31
N GLY A 111 -3.12 7.48 -2.82
CA GLY A 111 -2.04 7.95 -3.68
C GLY A 111 -0.71 8.16 -2.97
N LEU A 112 0.31 8.42 -3.77
CA LEU A 112 1.63 8.85 -3.32
C LEU A 112 1.90 10.23 -3.91
N GLU A 113 2.42 11.14 -3.11
CA GLU A 113 2.88 12.44 -3.56
C GLU A 113 4.38 12.55 -3.36
N LEU A 114 5.13 12.62 -4.47
CA LEU A 114 6.58 12.69 -4.45
C LEU A 114 7.04 14.15 -4.60
N GLY A 115 7.98 14.54 -3.73
CA GLY A 115 8.50 15.91 -3.71
C GLY A 115 9.96 16.01 -3.33
N GLY A 116 10.44 17.27 -3.27
CA GLY A 116 11.85 17.58 -3.05
C GLY A 116 12.76 17.28 -4.24
N GLY A 117 12.19 17.12 -5.43
CA GLY A 117 12.95 16.99 -6.66
C GLY A 117 13.64 18.31 -7.04
N ILE A 118 14.93 18.25 -7.39
CA ILE A 118 15.70 19.43 -7.80
C ILE A 118 15.07 20.01 -9.08
N GLY A 119 14.68 21.29 -9.03
CA GLY A 119 14.06 21.99 -10.16
C GLY A 119 12.59 21.64 -10.42
N GLN A 120 11.93 20.90 -9.51
CA GLN A 120 10.50 20.59 -9.60
C GLN A 120 9.69 21.55 -8.73
N ASN A 121 8.82 22.35 -9.37
CA ASN A 121 7.92 23.29 -8.67
C ASN A 121 6.55 22.69 -8.36
N SER A 122 6.26 21.50 -8.90
CA SER A 122 5.02 20.76 -8.65
C SER A 122 5.35 19.36 -8.17
N PRO A 123 4.59 18.81 -7.22
CA PRO A 123 4.75 17.43 -6.82
C PRO A 123 4.41 16.48 -7.97
N PHE A 124 5.01 15.30 -7.94
CA PHE A 124 4.62 14.20 -8.82
C PHE A 124 3.63 13.32 -8.07
N ILE A 125 2.39 13.35 -8.50
CA ILE A 125 1.27 12.70 -7.82
C ILE A 125 0.97 11.39 -8.52
N HIS A 126 0.82 10.36 -7.73
CA HIS A 126 0.49 9.01 -8.15
C HIS A 126 -0.84 8.63 -7.51
N THR A 127 -1.84 8.29 -8.32
CA THR A 127 -3.18 7.93 -7.85
C THR A 127 -3.46 6.46 -8.12
N PHE A 128 -3.92 5.75 -7.09
CA PHE A 128 -4.39 4.37 -7.25
C PHE A 128 -5.89 4.37 -7.53
N HIS A 129 -6.27 3.63 -8.57
CA HIS A 129 -7.66 3.49 -8.98
C HIS A 129 -8.13 2.08 -8.60
N GLY A 130 -8.67 1.92 -7.40
CA GLY A 130 -9.20 0.64 -6.96
C GLY A 130 -9.54 0.61 -5.47
N THR A 131 -10.40 -0.33 -5.08
CA THR A 131 -10.67 -0.64 -3.66
C THR A 131 -9.67 -1.64 -3.09
N LYS A 132 -8.89 -2.31 -3.95
CA LYS A 132 -7.93 -3.33 -3.54
C LYS A 132 -6.63 -2.69 -3.07
N LEU A 133 -6.14 -3.11 -1.91
CA LEU A 133 -4.86 -2.64 -1.37
C LEU A 133 -3.71 -2.94 -2.36
N PRO A 134 -3.02 -1.90 -2.88
CA PRO A 134 -1.96 -2.08 -3.87
C PRO A 134 -0.72 -2.68 -3.21
N VAL A 135 -0.28 -3.81 -3.75
CA VAL A 135 0.87 -4.56 -3.20
C VAL A 135 2.16 -4.11 -3.89
N PRO A 136 3.14 -3.57 -3.14
CA PRO A 136 4.47 -3.27 -3.67
C PRO A 136 5.14 -4.56 -4.20
N HIS A 137 5.46 -4.56 -5.49
CA HIS A 137 6.16 -5.65 -6.17
C HIS A 137 7.66 -5.44 -6.12
N LEU A 138 8.40 -6.42 -5.61
CA LEU A 138 9.86 -6.42 -5.68
C LEU A 138 10.28 -7.04 -7.00
N GLU A 139 10.89 -6.25 -7.88
CA GLU A 139 11.20 -6.68 -9.25
C GLU A 139 12.32 -7.72 -9.35
N HIS A 140 13.16 -7.82 -8.32
CA HIS A 140 14.30 -8.75 -8.25
C HIS A 140 14.29 -9.51 -6.93
N PRO A 141 14.74 -10.77 -6.89
CA PRO A 141 14.93 -11.50 -5.64
C PRO A 141 15.86 -10.74 -4.70
N LYS A 142 15.47 -10.58 -3.43
CA LYS A 142 16.32 -9.96 -2.43
C LYS A 142 17.47 -10.92 -2.11
N LEU A 143 18.65 -10.57 -2.61
CA LEU A 143 19.92 -11.20 -2.22
C LEU A 143 20.52 -10.48 -1.02
N ARG A 144 21.35 -11.16 -0.24
CA ARG A 144 21.94 -10.62 1.00
C ARG A 144 22.67 -9.29 0.78
N ASP A 145 23.54 -9.24 -0.22
CA ASP A 145 24.49 -8.14 -0.40
C ASP A 145 24.01 -7.05 -1.37
N GLU A 146 22.77 -7.15 -1.88
CA GLU A 146 22.22 -6.15 -2.80
C GLU A 146 21.59 -4.98 -2.03
N PRO A 147 22.16 -3.76 -2.11
CA PRO A 147 21.70 -2.63 -1.30
C PRO A 147 20.42 -2.01 -1.85
N SER A 148 20.28 -1.98 -3.18
CA SER A 148 19.18 -1.31 -3.85
C SER A 148 18.05 -2.26 -4.17
N LEU A 149 16.82 -1.80 -3.97
CA LEU A 149 15.64 -2.51 -4.41
C LEU A 149 14.79 -1.67 -5.35
N ARG A 150 14.22 -2.37 -6.32
CA ARG A 150 13.28 -1.82 -7.28
C ARG A 150 11.90 -2.31 -6.92
N ILE A 151 11.04 -1.36 -6.58
CA ILE A 151 9.63 -1.58 -6.32
C ILE A 151 8.81 -1.08 -7.50
N SER A 152 7.86 -1.87 -7.96
CA SER A 152 6.82 -1.44 -8.88
C SER A 152 5.45 -1.88 -8.38
N PHE A 153 4.41 -1.55 -9.12
CA PHE A 153 3.09 -2.09 -8.93
C PHE A 153 2.70 -2.85 -10.21
N LEU A 154 1.93 -3.93 -10.05
CA LEU A 154 1.58 -4.81 -11.18
C LEU A 154 0.67 -4.13 -12.19
N GLU A 155 -0.24 -3.29 -11.70
CA GLU A 155 -1.15 -2.53 -12.54
C GLU A 155 -0.44 -1.27 -13.06
N GLU A 156 -1.02 -0.60 -14.05
CA GLU A 156 -0.59 0.76 -14.38
C GLU A 156 -1.29 1.75 -13.47
N GLN A 157 -0.68 2.92 -13.25
CA GLN A 157 -1.30 3.95 -12.43
C GLN A 157 -1.36 5.29 -13.12
N THR A 158 -2.34 6.08 -12.69
CA THR A 158 -2.49 7.45 -13.17
C THR A 158 -1.55 8.34 -12.39
N VAL A 159 -0.71 9.03 -13.14
CA VAL A 159 0.28 9.98 -12.64
C VAL A 159 -0.07 11.38 -13.11
N GLN A 160 0.17 12.35 -12.25
CA GLN A 160 0.00 13.76 -12.52
C GLN A 160 1.30 14.50 -12.20
N SER A 161 1.81 15.24 -13.18
CA SER A 161 2.95 16.14 -13.02
C SER A 161 2.54 17.49 -13.60
N ALA A 162 2.53 18.53 -12.75
CA ALA A 162 1.98 19.84 -13.09
C ALA A 162 0.56 19.72 -13.70
N SER A 163 0.39 20.15 -14.95
CA SER A 163 -0.88 20.09 -15.70
C SER A 163 -1.07 18.80 -16.50
N THR A 164 -0.09 17.89 -16.52
CA THR A 164 -0.13 16.71 -17.37
C THR A 164 -0.54 15.47 -16.56
N VAL A 165 -1.60 14.80 -17.01
CA VAL A 165 -2.07 13.53 -16.46
C VAL A 165 -1.89 12.43 -17.51
N PHE A 166 -1.35 11.28 -17.09
CA PHE A 166 -1.16 10.12 -17.96
C PHE A 166 -1.11 8.84 -17.14
N THR A 167 -1.24 7.69 -17.80
CA THR A 167 -1.12 6.38 -17.17
C THR A 167 0.21 5.75 -17.55
N THR A 168 0.92 5.17 -16.59
CA THR A 168 2.21 4.49 -16.83
C THR A 168 2.51 3.50 -15.71
N GLN A 169 3.45 2.57 -15.95
CA GLN A 169 4.01 1.73 -14.91
C GLN A 169 5.26 2.40 -14.32
N LEU A 170 5.23 2.66 -13.02
CA LEU A 170 6.34 3.27 -12.29
C LEU A 170 7.25 2.22 -11.66
N SER A 171 8.56 2.49 -11.69
CA SER A 171 9.56 1.73 -10.94
C SER A 171 10.30 2.68 -9.99
N TYR A 172 10.21 2.38 -8.70
CA TYR A 172 10.81 3.08 -7.56
C TYR A 172 12.12 2.38 -7.21
N THR A 173 13.24 3.05 -7.43
CA THR A 173 14.57 2.53 -7.08
C THR A 173 15.03 3.19 -5.80
N PHE A 174 15.06 2.41 -4.72
CA PHE A 174 15.57 2.83 -3.42
C PHE A 174 17.06 2.49 -3.31
N GLU A 175 17.85 3.45 -2.85
CA GLU A 175 19.29 3.26 -2.60
C GLU A 175 19.54 2.70 -1.19
N ASP A 176 18.74 3.10 -0.18
CA ASP A 176 18.76 2.50 1.16
C ASP A 176 17.65 1.43 1.30
N TRP A 177 18.04 0.28 1.83
CA TRP A 177 17.14 -0.80 2.20
C TRP A 177 16.11 -0.36 3.25
N ARG A 178 16.48 0.48 4.21
CA ARG A 178 15.56 0.90 5.29
C ARG A 178 14.37 1.68 4.74
N ASP A 179 14.64 2.60 3.81
CA ASP A 179 13.60 3.38 3.13
C ASP A 179 12.65 2.47 2.34
N CYS A 180 13.20 1.46 1.67
CA CYS A 180 12.43 0.45 0.95
C CYS A 180 11.52 -0.37 1.87
N VAL A 181 12.01 -0.73 3.06
CA VAL A 181 11.20 -1.43 4.07
C VAL A 181 10.10 -0.53 4.58
N GLN A 182 10.44 0.68 5.04
CA GLN A 182 9.45 1.63 5.56
C GLN A 182 8.37 1.96 4.52
N PHE A 183 8.75 2.12 3.25
CA PHE A 183 7.80 2.32 2.17
C PHE A 183 6.77 1.19 2.06
N GLN A 184 7.23 -0.06 2.10
CA GLN A 184 6.35 -1.24 2.09
C GLN A 184 5.46 -1.30 3.34
N GLU A 185 6.03 -1.06 4.52
CA GLU A 185 5.32 -1.10 5.79
C GLU A 185 4.23 -0.04 5.88
N LEU A 186 4.52 1.18 5.42
CA LEU A 186 3.59 2.30 5.41
C LEU A 186 2.45 2.07 4.42
N ILE A 187 2.73 1.57 3.21
CA ILE A 187 1.68 1.23 2.24
C ILE A 187 0.77 0.13 2.80
N LEU A 188 1.36 -0.97 3.24
CA LEU A 188 0.62 -2.15 3.65
C LEU A 188 0.09 -2.06 5.09
N ALA A 189 0.43 -1.02 5.85
CA ALA A 189 0.04 -0.88 7.26
C ALA A 189 0.45 -2.11 8.11
N ALA A 190 1.60 -2.71 7.82
CA ALA A 190 2.08 -3.92 8.51
C ALA A 190 3.61 -3.94 8.53
N LYS A 191 4.19 -4.39 9.64
CA LYS A 191 5.65 -4.46 9.84
C LYS A 191 6.25 -5.63 9.06
N LEU A 192 7.32 -5.42 8.30
CA LEU A 192 8.04 -6.49 7.62
C LEU A 192 8.93 -7.22 8.65
N VAL A 193 8.63 -8.49 8.89
CA VAL A 193 9.37 -9.33 9.87
C VAL A 193 10.41 -10.19 9.17
N PHE A 194 10.11 -10.63 7.95
CA PHE A 194 11.00 -11.48 7.18
C PHE A 194 10.87 -11.18 5.70
N ILE A 195 11.99 -11.27 4.99
CA ILE A 195 12.07 -11.25 3.54
C ILE A 195 13.20 -12.15 3.07
N ALA A 196 12.95 -12.96 2.05
CA ALA A 196 13.99 -13.72 1.39
C ALA A 196 13.69 -13.93 -0.08
N GLY A 197 14.76 -14.03 -0.86
CA GLY A 197 14.73 -14.48 -2.24
C GLY A 197 14.38 -15.98 -2.33
N ILE A 198 13.47 -16.31 -3.23
CA ILE A 198 13.07 -17.70 -3.52
C ILE A 198 13.53 -18.07 -4.92
N ALA A 199 14.16 -19.25 -5.03
CA ALA A 199 14.50 -19.88 -6.29
C ALA A 199 13.27 -20.57 -6.88
N GLU A 200 12.56 -21.32 -6.03
CA GLU A 200 11.40 -22.11 -6.44
C GLU A 200 10.36 -22.19 -5.33
N ALA A 201 9.08 -22.08 -5.66
CA ALA A 201 8.00 -22.41 -4.73
C ALA A 201 6.99 -23.30 -5.46
N LYS A 202 6.83 -24.56 -5.06
CA LYS A 202 5.92 -25.53 -5.68
C LYS A 202 4.77 -25.87 -4.75
N SER A 203 3.54 -25.75 -5.23
CA SER A 203 2.36 -26.24 -4.51
C SER A 203 1.96 -27.65 -4.96
N LYS A 204 1.60 -28.54 -4.03
CA LYS A 204 0.93 -29.81 -4.35
C LYS A 204 -0.60 -29.61 -4.27
N GLY A 205 -1.30 -29.99 -5.34
CA GLY A 205 -2.77 -29.95 -5.44
C GLY A 205 -3.32 -29.06 -6.55
N ARG A 206 -2.64 -27.95 -6.89
CA ARG A 206 -3.02 -27.02 -7.98
C ARG A 206 -2.23 -27.22 -9.29
N GLY A 207 -1.49 -28.32 -9.40
CA GLY A 207 -0.42 -28.49 -10.40
C GLY A 207 0.87 -27.83 -9.93
N GLU A 208 2.01 -28.15 -10.56
CA GLU A 208 3.33 -27.57 -10.24
C GLU A 208 3.38 -26.08 -10.59
N GLU A 209 2.61 -25.28 -9.86
CA GLU A 209 2.68 -23.84 -9.96
C GLU A 209 3.96 -23.41 -9.28
N CYS A 210 4.79 -22.74 -10.07
CA CYS A 210 6.05 -22.22 -9.65
C CYS A 210 6.10 -20.74 -9.98
N ILE A 211 6.59 -19.92 -9.03
CA ILE A 211 7.32 -18.64 -9.17
C ILE A 211 6.79 -17.59 -8.19
N SER A 212 7.61 -17.18 -7.22
CA SER A 212 8.12 -15.81 -7.25
C SER A 212 9.45 -15.63 -6.55
N GLN A 213 10.06 -14.50 -6.91
CA GLN A 213 11.38 -14.01 -6.56
C GLN A 213 11.54 -13.71 -5.07
N ASN A 214 10.47 -13.39 -4.34
CA ASN A 214 10.54 -12.96 -2.94
C ASN A 214 9.37 -13.49 -2.13
N LEU A 215 9.68 -14.01 -0.95
CA LEU A 215 8.71 -14.26 0.11
C LEU A 215 8.91 -13.26 1.23
N ARG A 216 7.80 -12.69 1.70
CA ARG A 216 7.76 -11.71 2.77
C ARG A 216 6.81 -12.19 3.86
N VAL A 217 7.16 -11.98 5.12
CA VAL A 217 6.23 -12.14 6.24
C VAL A 217 6.00 -10.78 6.86
N PHE A 218 4.75 -10.36 6.87
CA PHE A 218 4.32 -9.12 7.50
C PHE A 218 3.60 -9.41 8.80
N ARG A 219 3.76 -8.54 9.79
CA ARG A 219 3.04 -8.56 11.07
C ARG A 219 2.18 -7.31 11.19
N GLY A 220 0.88 -7.51 11.31
CA GLY A 220 -0.07 -6.43 11.52
C GLY A 220 -0.03 -5.87 12.94
N TYR A 221 -0.73 -4.75 13.15
CA TYR A 221 -0.89 -4.12 14.46
C TYR A 221 -1.58 -5.03 15.50
N ASN A 222 -2.43 -5.94 15.03
CA ASN A 222 -3.08 -6.96 15.85
C ASN A 222 -2.15 -8.14 16.22
N GLY A 223 -0.86 -8.07 15.88
CA GLY A 223 0.13 -9.13 16.11
C GLY A 223 0.02 -10.32 15.17
N LYS A 224 -1.03 -10.41 14.33
CA LYS A 224 -1.18 -11.49 13.35
C LYS A 224 -0.12 -11.36 12.27
N GLN A 225 0.38 -12.50 11.82
CA GLN A 225 1.37 -12.57 10.74
C GLN A 225 0.76 -13.13 9.46
N VAL A 226 1.14 -12.56 8.32
CA VAL A 226 0.72 -12.99 6.99
C VAL A 226 1.95 -13.16 6.12
N MET A 227 2.08 -14.35 5.53
CA MET A 227 3.06 -14.66 4.51
C MET A 227 2.54 -14.20 3.14
N LEU A 228 3.35 -13.44 2.41
CA LEU A 228 3.00 -12.84 1.13
C LEU A 228 4.08 -13.16 0.10
N PHE A 229 3.66 -13.75 -1.01
CA PHE A 229 4.51 -14.00 -2.16
C PHE A 229 3.72 -13.78 -3.45
N PHE A 230 4.42 -13.54 -4.54
CA PHE A 230 3.81 -13.49 -5.86
C PHE A 230 3.75 -14.91 -6.44
N ALA A 231 2.76 -15.20 -7.27
CA ALA A 231 2.59 -16.50 -7.91
C ALA A 231 2.34 -16.25 -9.40
N ASN A 232 3.23 -16.76 -10.24
CA ASN A 232 3.03 -16.78 -11.69
C ASN A 232 2.68 -18.21 -12.11
N SER A 233 1.39 -18.51 -12.32
CA SER A 233 1.02 -19.85 -12.75
C SER A 233 1.52 -20.11 -14.17
N GLN A 234 2.11 -21.28 -14.40
CA GLN A 234 2.45 -21.75 -15.75
C GLN A 234 1.21 -22.28 -16.50
N ARG A 235 0.12 -22.55 -15.78
CA ARG A 235 -1.19 -22.83 -16.37
C ARG A 235 -1.95 -21.51 -16.52
N LYS A 236 -3.02 -21.52 -17.33
CA LYS A 236 -3.84 -20.35 -17.76
C LYS A 236 -4.32 -19.35 -16.68
N GLU A 237 -4.02 -19.55 -15.40
CA GLU A 237 -4.35 -18.59 -14.36
C GLU A 237 -3.35 -17.42 -14.29
N LEU A 238 -3.89 -16.23 -14.02
CA LEU A 238 -3.18 -14.97 -14.05
C LEU A 238 -2.17 -14.86 -12.90
N LYS A 239 -1.05 -14.18 -13.19
CA LYS A 239 -0.11 -13.62 -12.21
C LYS A 239 -0.86 -12.96 -11.05
N ARG A 240 -0.64 -13.43 -9.82
CA ARG A 240 -1.34 -12.90 -8.63
C ARG A 240 -0.49 -12.93 -7.38
N TYR A 241 -0.84 -12.09 -6.41
CA TYR A 241 -0.33 -12.23 -5.05
C TYR A 241 -1.09 -13.29 -4.28
N VAL A 242 -0.36 -14.06 -3.48
CA VAL A 242 -0.89 -15.05 -2.55
C VAL A 242 -0.54 -14.60 -1.14
N SER A 243 -1.56 -14.40 -0.32
CA SER A 243 -1.46 -14.10 1.11
C SER A 243 -1.92 -15.32 1.90
N ILE A 244 -1.07 -15.81 2.80
CA ILE A 244 -1.34 -16.95 3.68
C ILE A 244 -1.14 -16.49 5.13
N PRO A 245 -2.22 -16.42 5.93
CA PRO A 245 -2.09 -16.21 7.36
C PRO A 245 -1.19 -17.29 7.99
N VAL A 246 -0.22 -16.89 8.82
CA VAL A 246 0.77 -17.83 9.38
C VAL A 246 0.11 -18.87 10.30
N ASN A 247 -1.02 -18.54 10.92
CA ASN A 247 -1.82 -19.49 11.71
C ASN A 247 -2.46 -20.61 10.86
N CYS A 248 -2.41 -20.54 9.53
CA CYS A 248 -2.82 -21.62 8.64
C CYS A 248 -1.66 -22.60 8.33
N VAL A 249 -0.45 -22.34 8.81
CA VAL A 249 0.68 -23.28 8.68
C VAL A 249 0.63 -24.26 9.84
N GLU A 250 0.36 -25.53 9.54
CA GLU A 250 0.24 -26.60 10.54
C GLU A 250 1.61 -27.14 10.92
N THR A 251 2.43 -27.51 9.93
CA THR A 251 3.78 -28.01 10.15
C THR A 251 4.79 -27.32 9.23
N VAL A 252 6.01 -27.16 9.74
CA VAL A 252 7.15 -26.63 8.98
C VAL A 252 8.25 -27.69 8.99
N ASN A 253 8.55 -28.24 7.83
CA ASN A 253 9.67 -29.16 7.63
C ASN A 253 10.80 -28.39 6.94
N PRO A 254 11.84 -27.93 7.67
CA PRO A 254 12.89 -27.09 7.10
C PRO A 254 13.76 -27.81 6.06
N GLY A 255 13.69 -29.13 5.96
CA GLY A 255 14.59 -29.91 5.11
C GLY A 255 15.90 -30.20 5.83
N LYS A 256 16.45 -31.40 5.61
CA LYS A 256 17.57 -31.94 6.42
C LYS A 256 18.96 -31.43 6.02
N LYS A 257 19.09 -30.72 4.88
CA LYS A 257 20.37 -30.29 4.29
C LYS A 257 20.19 -28.97 3.52
N ALA A 258 21.27 -28.20 3.41
CA ALA A 258 21.38 -27.04 2.51
C ALA A 258 20.86 -27.36 1.09
N GLY A 259 20.17 -26.41 0.48
CA GLY A 259 19.54 -26.57 -0.84
C GLY A 259 18.31 -27.49 -0.93
N ARG A 260 17.82 -28.08 0.17
CA ARG A 260 16.52 -28.78 0.18
C ARG A 260 15.38 -27.78 0.43
N PRO A 261 14.21 -27.98 -0.21
CA PRO A 261 13.08 -27.08 -0.01
C PRO A 261 12.49 -27.25 1.39
N VAL A 262 12.11 -26.12 1.99
CA VAL A 262 11.24 -26.07 3.17
C VAL A 262 9.83 -26.49 2.76
N VAL A 263 9.23 -27.41 3.48
CA VAL A 263 7.86 -27.87 3.20
C VAL A 263 6.93 -27.36 4.28
N LEU A 264 5.91 -26.60 3.87
CA LEU A 264 4.83 -26.13 4.70
C LEU A 264 3.59 -26.98 4.44
N GLU A 265 3.01 -27.55 5.50
CA GLU A 265 1.68 -28.14 5.43
C GLU A 265 0.66 -27.09 5.86
N LEU A 266 -0.35 -26.87 5.03
CA LEU A 266 -1.30 -25.78 5.18
C LEU A 266 -2.68 -26.35 5.54
N GLN A 267 -3.32 -25.74 6.52
CA GLN A 267 -4.70 -26.07 6.86
C GLN A 267 -5.66 -25.55 5.78
N PRO A 268 -6.67 -26.35 5.38
CA PRO A 268 -7.67 -25.96 4.39
C PRO A 268 -8.64 -24.96 5.04
N ASN A 269 -8.31 -23.67 5.01
CA ASN A 269 -9.16 -22.66 5.66
C ASN A 269 -9.94 -21.79 4.65
N PHE A 270 -9.47 -21.67 3.39
CA PHE A 270 -10.09 -20.80 2.37
C PHE A 270 -9.93 -21.35 0.95
N ASP A 271 -10.72 -20.86 -0.02
CA ASP A 271 -10.78 -21.34 -1.42
C ASP A 271 -9.42 -21.48 -2.13
N ILE A 272 -8.46 -20.60 -1.84
CA ILE A 272 -7.10 -20.67 -2.41
C ILE A 272 -6.22 -21.74 -1.72
N LEU A 273 -6.40 -21.94 -0.41
CA LEU A 273 -5.71 -22.95 0.39
C LEU A 273 -6.35 -24.34 0.27
N ALA A 274 -7.64 -24.40 -0.06
CA ALA A 274 -8.37 -25.66 -0.28
C ALA A 274 -7.72 -26.51 -1.39
N GLN A 275 -7.01 -25.87 -2.32
CA GLN A 275 -6.27 -26.53 -3.40
C GLN A 275 -4.75 -26.62 -3.14
N MET A 276 -4.23 -25.86 -2.17
CA MET A 276 -2.80 -25.76 -1.84
C MET A 276 -2.53 -26.46 -0.50
N LYS A 277 -2.44 -27.80 -0.53
CA LYS A 277 -2.27 -28.62 0.68
C LYS A 277 -0.85 -28.54 1.25
N SER A 278 0.15 -28.53 0.37
CA SER A 278 1.55 -28.35 0.77
C SER A 278 2.24 -27.35 -0.15
N LEU A 279 3.13 -26.55 0.44
CA LEU A 279 3.96 -25.57 -0.25
C LEU A 279 5.43 -25.91 -0.01
N HIS A 280 6.17 -26.16 -1.08
CA HIS A 280 7.59 -26.50 -1.07
C HIS A 280 8.38 -25.27 -1.52
N ILE A 281 9.19 -24.69 -0.65
CA ILE A 281 9.91 -23.44 -0.87
C ILE A 281 11.42 -23.70 -0.90
N GLN A 282 12.05 -23.45 -2.03
CA GLN A 282 13.51 -23.44 -2.18
C GLN A 282 14.00 -21.99 -2.15
N PHE A 283 14.75 -21.64 -1.11
CA PHE A 283 15.39 -20.32 -0.98
C PHE A 283 16.63 -20.22 -1.88
N LEU A 284 16.98 -18.99 -2.26
CA LEU A 284 18.24 -18.71 -2.98
C LEU A 284 19.45 -18.83 -2.06
N ASP A 285 19.30 -18.49 -0.78
CA ASP A 285 20.36 -18.50 0.22
C ASP A 285 20.02 -19.45 1.39
N ASP A 286 20.98 -20.26 1.83
CA ASP A 286 20.80 -21.25 2.92
C ASP A 286 20.44 -20.61 4.28
N GLN A 287 20.80 -19.35 4.50
CA GLN A 287 20.39 -18.63 5.72
C GLN A 287 18.92 -18.25 5.72
N GLY A 288 18.29 -18.10 4.55
CA GLY A 288 16.87 -17.78 4.43
C GLY A 288 16.00 -18.82 5.16
N MET A 289 16.39 -20.09 5.09
CA MET A 289 15.73 -21.19 5.77
C MET A 289 15.74 -21.06 7.30
N SER A 290 16.90 -20.75 7.90
CA SER A 290 17.04 -20.64 9.35
C SER A 290 16.25 -19.46 9.91
N PHE A 291 16.36 -18.29 9.26
CA PHE A 291 15.60 -17.11 9.65
C PHE A 291 14.10 -17.27 9.41
N PHE A 292 13.71 -18.02 8.37
CA PHE A 292 12.31 -18.30 8.10
C PHE A 292 11.66 -19.11 9.21
N SER A 293 12.26 -20.23 9.63
CA SER A 293 11.74 -21.02 10.76
C SER A 293 11.63 -20.20 12.06
N LEU A 294 12.64 -19.37 12.36
CA LEU A 294 12.61 -18.46 13.50
C LEU A 294 11.48 -17.42 13.38
N SER A 295 11.28 -16.85 12.19
CA SER A 295 10.27 -15.80 11.96
C SER A 295 8.84 -16.31 12.12
N LEU A 296 8.60 -17.57 11.78
CA LEU A 296 7.30 -18.23 11.97
C LEU A 296 7.04 -18.65 13.42
N GLY A 297 8.03 -18.57 14.30
CA GLY A 297 7.90 -18.98 15.71
C GLY A 297 7.76 -20.49 15.90
N VAL A 298 8.08 -21.28 14.89
CA VAL A 298 8.00 -22.75 14.93
C VAL A 298 9.40 -23.28 15.29
N GLN A 299 9.55 -23.87 16.47
CA GLN A 299 10.77 -24.60 16.80
C GLN A 299 10.93 -25.76 15.81
N ALA A 300 12.06 -25.77 15.10
CA ALA A 300 12.45 -26.92 14.28
C ALA A 300 12.64 -28.12 15.22
N HIS A 301 11.73 -29.10 15.13
CA HIS A 301 11.87 -30.40 15.78
C HIS A 301 12.78 -31.34 14.98
#